data_AF-Q0HRF8-F1
#
_entry.id   AF-Q0HRF8-F1
#
_cell.length_a   1.000
_cell.length_b   1.000
_cell.length_c   1.000
_cell.angle_alpha   90.00
_cell.angle_beta   90.00
_cell.angle_gamma   90.00
#
_symmetry.space_group_name_H-M   'P 1'
#
loop_
_entity.id
_entity.type
_entity.pdbx_description
1 polymer ?
#
loop_
_entity_poly.entity_id
_entity_poly.type
_entity_poly.pdbx_seq_one_letter_code
_entity_poly.pdbx_strand_id
1 'polypeptide(L)'
;MSLSAKKQQAGFSLSELMIAMVLGLIIMLAVVNFFAPLKATVAESKRLEDAADALRYATLSLSKSVKRASNIVSLSANELVLAVAASPAQPSLTCLGTSKTSDYNETYRFDAPNLSCDDGDGAQVLLTGLESTRFALNGELVTVVLKPEKLPAQYGQGIQLDIALRKPLWQQALNSQQNP
;
A
#
# COMPACT_ATOMS: atom_id res chain seq x y z
N MET A 1 -59.09 -56.06 0.10
CA MET A 1 -57.99 -56.03 1.09
C MET A 1 -56.67 -55.93 0.32
N SER A 2 -56.02 -54.76 0.35
CA SER A 2 -54.73 -54.53 -0.31
C SER A 2 -53.63 -54.75 0.72
N LEU A 3 -52.83 -55.80 0.53
CA LEU A 3 -51.70 -56.12 1.41
C LEU A 3 -50.52 -55.19 1.07
N SER A 4 -50.27 -54.23 1.95
CA SER A 4 -49.08 -53.38 1.92
C SER A 4 -47.84 -54.23 2.21
N ALA A 5 -46.98 -54.40 1.20
CA ALA A 5 -45.73 -55.13 1.36
C ALA A 5 -44.76 -54.34 2.26
N LYS A 6 -44.47 -54.87 3.45
CA LYS A 6 -43.38 -54.38 4.30
C LYS A 6 -42.06 -54.53 3.53
N LYS A 7 -41.42 -53.40 3.17
CA LYS A 7 -40.03 -53.39 2.72
C LYS A 7 -39.15 -53.97 3.84
N GLN A 8 -38.54 -55.13 3.58
CA GLN A 8 -37.50 -55.67 4.45
C GLN A 8 -36.29 -54.73 4.39
N GLN A 9 -35.86 -54.24 5.54
CA GLN A 9 -34.61 -53.47 5.64
C GLN A 9 -33.45 -54.46 5.45
N ALA A 10 -32.82 -54.41 4.28
CA ALA A 10 -31.56 -55.11 4.05
C ALA A 10 -30.47 -54.39 4.87
N GLY A 11 -29.84 -55.12 5.80
CA GLY A 11 -28.70 -54.63 6.56
C GLY A 11 -27.45 -54.56 5.67
N PHE A 12 -26.55 -53.63 5.96
CA PHE A 12 -25.27 -53.50 5.26
C PHE A 12 -24.32 -54.61 5.65
N SER A 13 -23.55 -55.12 4.68
CA SER A 13 -22.42 -56.00 4.95
C SER A 13 -21.31 -55.26 5.71
N LEU A 14 -20.62 -55.96 6.60
CA LEU A 14 -19.44 -55.42 7.29
C LEU A 14 -18.36 -54.98 6.30
N SER A 15 -18.22 -55.67 5.16
CA SER A 15 -17.31 -55.28 4.08
C SER A 15 -17.74 -53.99 3.35
N GLU A 16 -19.03 -53.77 3.14
CA GLU A 16 -19.53 -52.53 2.53
C GLU A 16 -19.26 -51.33 3.43
N LEU A 17 -19.43 -51.48 4.75
CA LEU A 17 -19.17 -50.42 5.71
C LEU A 17 -17.68 -50.07 5.77
N MET A 18 -16.79 -51.08 5.71
CA MET A 18 -15.35 -50.83 5.64
C MET A 18 -14.94 -50.14 4.34
N ILE A 19 -15.49 -50.56 3.20
CA ILE A 19 -15.22 -49.91 1.90
C ILE A 19 -15.71 -48.47 1.91
N ALA A 20 -16.92 -48.20 2.41
CA ALA A 20 -17.46 -46.85 2.49
C ALA A 20 -16.60 -45.93 3.38
N MET A 21 -16.10 -46.44 4.50
CA MET A 21 -15.22 -45.68 5.40
C MET A 21 -13.88 -45.35 4.74
N VAL A 22 -13.27 -46.31 4.05
CA VAL A 22 -12.01 -46.10 3.32
C VAL A 22 -12.19 -45.08 2.20
N LEU A 23 -13.27 -45.20 1.42
CA LEU A 23 -13.59 -44.23 0.37
C LEU A 23 -13.83 -42.83 0.94
N GLY A 24 -14.54 -42.71 2.07
CA GLY A 24 -14.74 -41.44 2.76
C GLY A 24 -13.44 -40.79 3.23
N LEU A 25 -12.50 -41.58 3.77
CA LEU A 25 -11.17 -41.10 4.17
C LEU A 25 -10.35 -40.63 2.97
N ILE A 26 -10.37 -41.36 1.85
CA ILE A 26 -9.67 -40.98 0.61
C ILE A 26 -10.19 -39.63 0.09
N ILE A 27 -11.51 -39.44 0.06
CA ILE A 27 -12.12 -38.19 -0.39
C ILE A 27 -11.76 -37.04 0.55
N MET A 28 -11.84 -37.22 1.87
CA MET A 28 -11.42 -36.22 2.86
C MET A 28 -9.96 -35.79 2.67
N LEU A 29 -9.04 -36.76 2.49
CA LEU A 29 -7.62 -36.49 2.24
C LEU A 29 -7.40 -35.69 0.95
N ALA A 30 -8.12 -36.04 -0.11
CA ALA A 30 -8.05 -35.32 -1.38
C ALA A 30 -8.51 -33.86 -1.22
N VAL A 31 -9.62 -33.64 -0.52
CA VAL A 31 -10.18 -32.32 -0.23
C VAL A 31 -9.20 -31.48 0.59
N VAL A 32 -8.64 -32.02 1.68
CA VAL A 32 -7.68 -31.28 2.53
C VAL A 32 -6.43 -30.88 1.75
N ASN A 33 -5.87 -31.79 0.95
CA ASN A 33 -4.69 -31.52 0.13
C ASN A 33 -4.94 -30.48 -0.95
N PHE A 34 -6.18 -30.33 -1.42
CA PHE A 34 -6.55 -29.30 -2.38
C PHE A 34 -6.82 -27.95 -1.73
N PHE A 35 -7.48 -27.92 -0.56
CA PHE A 35 -7.86 -26.67 0.12
C PHE A 35 -6.69 -25.98 0.83
N ALA A 36 -5.69 -26.72 1.30
CA ALA A 36 -4.51 -26.15 1.96
C ALA A 36 -3.71 -25.17 1.06
N PRO A 37 -3.29 -25.55 -0.17
CA PRO A 37 -2.58 -24.64 -1.06
C PRO A 37 -3.47 -23.46 -1.52
N LEU A 38 -4.77 -23.67 -1.71
CA LEU A 38 -5.70 -22.59 -2.07
C LEU A 38 -5.77 -21.50 -0.99
N LYS A 39 -5.88 -21.89 0.28
CA LYS A 39 -5.88 -20.93 1.39
C LYS A 39 -4.56 -20.16 1.47
N ALA A 40 -3.43 -20.84 1.26
CA ALA A 40 -2.13 -20.19 1.23
C ALA A 40 -2.05 -19.16 0.09
N THR A 41 -2.50 -19.51 -1.12
CA THR A 41 -2.54 -18.60 -2.27
C THR A 41 -3.45 -17.40 -2.02
N VAL A 42 -4.65 -17.61 -1.47
CA VAL A 42 -5.58 -16.51 -1.16
C VAL A 42 -4.99 -15.57 -0.11
N ALA A 43 -4.39 -16.11 0.95
CA ALA A 43 -3.75 -15.31 1.98
C ALA A 43 -2.58 -14.48 1.41
N GLU A 44 -1.74 -15.08 0.56
CA GLU A 44 -0.62 -14.37 -0.05
C GLU A 44 -1.09 -13.28 -1.02
N SER A 45 -2.08 -13.57 -1.88
CA SER A 45 -2.71 -12.57 -2.74
C SER A 45 -3.25 -11.39 -1.95
N LYS A 46 -3.87 -11.65 -0.77
CA LYS A 46 -4.39 -10.58 0.07
C LYS A 46 -3.26 -9.71 0.65
N ARG A 47 -2.17 -10.33 1.10
CA ARG A 47 -1.00 -9.58 1.61
C ARG A 47 -0.37 -8.69 0.54
N LEU A 48 -0.30 -9.18 -0.70
CA LEU A 48 0.22 -8.41 -1.84
C LEU A 48 -0.72 -7.25 -2.19
N GLU A 49 -2.04 -7.45 -2.15
CA GLU A 49 -3.04 -6.40 -2.35
C GLU A 49 -2.90 -5.29 -1.31
N ASP A 50 -2.83 -5.66 -0.02
CA ASP A 50 -2.70 -4.69 1.08
C ASP A 50 -1.40 -3.88 0.97
N ALA A 51 -0.29 -4.53 0.61
CA ALA A 51 0.99 -3.86 0.38
C ALA A 51 0.94 -2.90 -0.82
N ALA A 52 0.29 -3.30 -1.91
CA ALA A 52 0.13 -2.45 -3.10
C ALA A 52 -0.75 -1.23 -2.81
N ASP A 53 -1.82 -1.38 -2.03
CA ASP A 53 -2.69 -0.27 -1.64
C ASP A 53 -2.00 0.72 -0.71
N ALA A 54 -1.24 0.24 0.28
CA ALA A 54 -0.44 1.09 1.15
C ALA A 54 0.61 1.90 0.35
N LEU A 55 1.29 1.25 -0.60
CA LEU A 55 2.26 1.91 -1.47
C LEU A 55 1.59 2.96 -2.37
N ARG A 56 0.43 2.65 -2.95
CA ARG A 56 -0.35 3.60 -3.75
C ARG A 56 -0.76 4.81 -2.92
N TYR A 57 -1.20 4.61 -1.68
CA TYR A 57 -1.52 5.69 -0.75
C TYR A 57 -0.30 6.58 -0.47
N ALA A 58 0.85 5.99 -0.12
CA ALA A 58 2.08 6.73 0.15
C ALA A 58 2.52 7.57 -1.06
N THR A 59 2.50 6.98 -2.25
CA THR A 59 2.83 7.64 -3.53
C THR A 59 1.90 8.83 -3.81
N LEU A 60 0.60 8.68 -3.56
CA LEU A 60 -0.39 9.75 -3.73
C LEU A 60 -0.21 10.87 -2.70
N SER A 61 0.08 10.51 -1.44
CA SER A 61 0.38 11.48 -0.37
C SER A 61 1.61 12.32 -0.73
N LEU A 62 2.74 11.66 -1.00
CA LEU A 62 3.99 12.29 -1.47
C LEU A 62 3.76 13.21 -2.68
N SER A 63 3.06 12.73 -3.71
CA SER A 63 2.79 13.53 -4.91
C SER A 63 1.98 14.78 -4.61
N LYS A 64 0.97 14.70 -3.74
CA LYS A 64 0.16 15.85 -3.35
C LYS A 64 0.98 16.85 -2.54
N SER A 65 1.74 16.38 -1.56
CA SER A 65 2.59 17.19 -0.70
C SER A 65 3.65 17.94 -1.50
N VAL A 66 4.43 17.25 -2.35
CA VAL A 66 5.43 17.89 -3.20
C VAL A 66 4.80 18.93 -4.14
N LYS A 67 3.63 18.64 -4.72
CA LYS A 67 2.93 19.60 -5.61
C LYS A 67 2.38 20.84 -4.87
N ARG A 68 2.19 20.77 -3.56
CA ARG A 68 1.69 21.88 -2.72
C ARG A 68 2.80 22.64 -2.03
N ALA A 69 3.95 22.00 -1.84
CA ALA A 69 5.13 22.59 -1.25
C ALA A 69 5.47 23.91 -1.96
N SER A 70 5.69 24.94 -1.15
CA SER A 70 6.23 26.22 -1.60
C SER A 70 7.71 26.08 -1.95
N ASN A 71 8.46 25.32 -1.15
CA ASN A 71 9.85 24.96 -1.39
C ASN A 71 10.25 23.72 -0.58
N ILE A 72 11.45 23.22 -0.85
CA ILE A 72 12.11 22.18 -0.04
C ILE A 72 12.95 22.89 1.02
N VAL A 73 12.79 22.50 2.28
CA VAL A 73 13.52 23.06 3.43
C VAL A 73 14.83 22.31 3.63
N SER A 74 14.76 20.97 3.63
CA SER A 74 15.92 20.10 3.70
C SER A 74 15.67 18.82 2.90
N LEU A 75 16.76 18.22 2.44
CA LEU A 75 16.76 17.00 1.66
C LEU A 75 17.98 16.16 2.02
N SER A 76 17.74 14.89 2.30
CA SER A 76 18.76 13.86 2.41
C SER A 76 18.28 12.59 1.68
N ALA A 77 19.10 11.53 1.67
CA ALA A 77 18.69 10.26 1.07
C ALA A 77 17.40 9.69 1.72
N ASN A 78 17.23 9.87 3.04
CA ASN A 78 16.16 9.24 3.83
C ASN A 78 15.15 10.24 4.38
N GLU A 79 15.33 11.53 4.16
CA GLU A 79 14.47 12.58 4.69
C GLU A 79 14.19 13.65 3.65
N LEU A 80 12.92 14.03 3.53
CA LEU A 80 12.44 15.13 2.70
C LEU A 80 11.57 16.04 3.56
N VAL A 81 11.99 17.29 3.72
CA VAL A 81 11.23 18.31 4.45
C VAL A 81 10.69 19.35 3.48
N LEU A 82 9.38 19.49 3.45
CA LEU A 82 8.64 20.39 2.56
C LEU A 82 8.04 21.53 3.39
N ALA A 83 8.24 22.77 2.94
CA ALA A 83 7.50 23.91 3.49
C ALA A 83 6.19 24.08 2.72
N VAL A 84 5.07 24.13 3.44
CA VAL A 84 3.74 24.33 2.86
C VAL A 84 3.15 25.60 3.43
N ALA A 85 2.79 26.54 2.55
CA ALA A 85 2.10 27.74 2.98
C ALA A 85 0.59 27.50 3.06
N ALA A 86 -0.03 27.89 4.17
CA ALA A 86 -1.45 27.74 4.43
C ALA A 86 -1.98 28.93 5.24
N SER A 87 -3.26 29.24 5.05
CA SER A 87 -3.91 30.34 5.75
C SER A 87 -5.36 29.98 6.12
N PRO A 88 -6.04 30.75 6.99
CA PRO A 88 -7.46 30.51 7.26
C PRO A 88 -8.35 30.65 6.03
N ALA A 89 -7.97 31.48 5.05
CA ALA A 89 -8.69 31.66 3.79
C ALA A 89 -8.37 30.57 2.75
N GLN A 90 -7.22 29.90 2.89
CA GLN A 90 -6.75 28.86 1.99
C GLN A 90 -6.11 27.74 2.83
N PRO A 91 -6.93 26.89 3.48
CA PRO A 91 -6.41 25.77 4.25
C PRO A 91 -5.72 24.76 3.33
N SER A 92 -4.70 24.08 3.85
CA SER A 92 -3.99 23.02 3.15
C SER A 92 -4.11 21.71 3.90
N LEU A 93 -4.45 20.64 3.17
CA LEU A 93 -4.43 19.27 3.67
C LEU A 93 -2.99 18.77 3.80
N THR A 94 -2.66 18.17 4.93
CA THR A 94 -1.35 17.58 5.19
C THR A 94 -1.20 16.18 4.59
N CYS A 95 0.00 15.62 4.66
CA CYS A 95 0.32 14.24 4.30
C CYS A 95 -0.46 13.20 5.10
N LEU A 96 -0.96 13.57 6.28
CA LEU A 96 -1.80 12.76 7.18
C LEU A 96 -3.31 13.05 6.98
N GLY A 97 -3.65 13.96 6.07
CA GLY A 97 -5.04 14.34 5.80
C GLY A 97 -5.64 15.29 6.82
N THR A 98 -4.84 15.88 7.72
CA THR A 98 -5.29 16.95 8.62
C THR A 98 -5.35 18.28 7.86
N SER A 99 -6.17 19.23 8.31
CA SER A 99 -6.26 20.55 7.69
C SER A 99 -5.50 21.58 8.51
N LYS A 100 -4.51 22.24 7.91
CA LYS A 100 -3.75 23.33 8.53
C LYS A 100 -4.16 24.67 7.94
N THR A 101 -4.28 25.67 8.80
CA THR A 101 -4.66 27.07 8.47
C THR A 101 -3.52 28.06 8.73
N SER A 102 -2.32 27.56 9.01
CA SER A 102 -1.08 28.31 9.15
C SER A 102 0.03 27.54 8.46
N ASP A 103 1.08 28.23 8.03
CA ASP A 103 2.27 27.61 7.44
C ASP A 103 2.82 26.49 8.34
N TYR A 104 3.30 25.42 7.71
CA TYR A 104 3.83 24.24 8.39
C TYR A 104 4.86 23.54 7.53
N ASN A 105 5.62 22.64 8.17
CA ASN A 105 6.55 21.76 7.50
C ASN A 105 6.00 20.34 7.51
N GLU A 106 6.14 19.64 6.38
CA GLU A 106 5.92 18.21 6.29
C GLU A 106 7.25 17.50 6.19
N THR A 107 7.50 16.57 7.08
CA THR A 107 8.73 15.76 7.11
C THR A 107 8.40 14.34 6.75
N TYR A 108 8.84 13.90 5.57
CA TYR A 108 8.88 12.50 5.21
C TYR A 108 10.20 11.91 5.68
N ARG A 109 10.16 10.89 6.52
CA ARG A 109 11.36 10.23 7.05
C ARG A 109 11.27 8.73 6.91
N PHE A 110 12.28 8.16 6.29
CA PHE A 110 12.51 6.74 6.23
C PHE A 110 13.43 6.30 7.36
N ASP A 111 12.89 5.44 8.21
CA ASP A 111 13.62 4.70 9.22
C ASP A 111 13.26 3.23 9.03
N ALA A 112 14.19 2.45 8.50
CA ALA A 112 13.90 1.13 7.96
C ALA A 112 13.18 0.25 9.00
N PRO A 113 12.07 -0.44 8.63
CA PRO A 113 11.52 -0.60 7.28
C PRO A 113 10.36 0.35 6.95
N ASN A 114 10.25 1.48 7.64
CA ASN A 114 9.06 2.33 7.66
C ASN A 114 9.31 3.71 7.05
N LEU A 115 8.36 4.16 6.23
CA LEU A 115 8.24 5.54 5.83
C LEU A 115 7.18 6.21 6.71
N SER A 116 7.59 7.26 7.41
CA SER A 116 6.72 8.08 8.24
C SER A 116 6.53 9.47 7.64
N CYS A 117 5.42 10.11 7.98
CA CYS A 117 5.23 11.54 7.77
C CYS A 117 4.88 12.23 9.08
N ASP A 118 5.48 13.40 9.29
CA ASP A 118 5.19 14.32 10.38
C ASP A 118 4.72 15.64 9.78
N ASP A 119 3.51 16.08 10.13
CA ASP A 119 2.92 17.35 9.70
C ASP A 119 3.06 18.47 10.73
N GLY A 120 3.97 18.28 11.69
CA GLY A 120 4.27 19.19 12.80
C GLY A 120 3.58 18.82 14.11
N ASP A 121 2.61 17.88 14.09
CA ASP A 121 1.90 17.40 15.29
C ASP A 121 2.37 16.00 15.73
N GLY A 122 3.37 15.43 15.06
CA GLY A 122 3.98 14.14 15.40
C GLY A 122 3.98 13.16 14.24
N ALA A 123 5.07 12.39 14.15
CA ALA A 123 5.27 11.42 13.08
C ALA A 123 4.28 10.24 13.14
N GLN A 124 3.66 9.91 12.01
CA GLN A 124 2.84 8.72 11.81
C GLN A 124 3.37 7.88 10.66
N VAL A 125 3.28 6.56 10.78
CA VAL A 125 3.75 5.61 9.75
C VAL A 125 2.76 5.61 8.58
N LEU A 126 3.27 5.88 7.38
CA LEU A 126 2.50 5.87 6.14
C LEU A 126 2.59 4.53 5.40
N LEU A 127 3.78 3.93 5.43
CA LEU A 127 4.08 2.70 4.70
C LEU A 127 5.12 1.89 5.47
N THR A 128 4.93 0.57 5.53
CA THR A 128 5.85 -0.39 6.11
C THR A 128 6.35 -1.36 5.05
N GLY A 129 7.38 -2.13 5.37
CA GLY A 129 7.91 -3.15 4.46
C GLY A 129 8.70 -2.55 3.30
N LEU A 130 9.46 -1.49 3.55
CA LEU A 130 10.42 -0.92 2.62
C LEU A 130 11.84 -1.38 2.98
N GLU A 131 12.57 -1.88 1.98
CA GLU A 131 13.99 -2.17 2.09
C GLU A 131 14.81 -0.87 2.08
N SER A 132 14.45 0.08 1.22
CA SER A 132 15.12 1.38 1.14
C SER A 132 14.21 2.45 0.53
N THR A 133 14.58 3.71 0.78
CA THR A 133 14.06 4.85 0.04
C THR A 133 15.20 5.74 -0.42
N ARG A 134 14.94 6.57 -1.43
CA ARG A 134 15.85 7.62 -1.84
C ARG A 134 15.06 8.85 -2.25
N PHE A 135 15.34 9.97 -1.62
CA PHE A 135 14.90 11.29 -2.09
C PHE A 135 16.05 12.00 -2.81
N ALA A 136 15.73 12.61 -3.95
CA ALA A 136 16.65 13.42 -4.72
C ALA A 136 15.91 14.62 -5.32
N LEU A 137 16.65 15.69 -5.57
CA LEU A 137 16.15 16.91 -6.20
C LEU A 137 17.05 17.26 -7.38
N ASN A 138 16.42 17.54 -8.52
CA ASN A 138 17.08 18.06 -9.71
C ASN A 138 16.32 19.30 -10.20
N GLY A 139 16.81 20.49 -9.83
CA GLY A 139 16.08 21.73 -10.02
C GLY A 139 14.77 21.72 -9.22
N GLU A 140 13.64 21.67 -9.92
CA GLU A 140 12.29 21.63 -9.33
C GLU A 140 11.65 20.24 -9.40
N LEU A 141 12.39 19.24 -9.89
CA LEU A 141 11.93 17.86 -9.96
C LEU A 141 12.40 17.08 -8.72
N VAL A 142 11.46 16.64 -7.91
CA VAL A 142 11.68 15.72 -6.79
C VAL A 142 11.56 14.29 -7.31
N THR A 143 12.63 13.53 -7.20
CA THR A 143 12.64 12.10 -7.47
C THR A 143 12.55 11.35 -6.15
N VAL A 144 11.52 10.53 -6.00
CA VAL A 144 11.33 9.62 -4.88
C VAL A 144 11.44 8.19 -5.38
N VAL A 145 12.34 7.40 -4.80
CA VAL A 145 12.43 5.97 -5.06
C VAL A 145 12.01 5.23 -3.81
N LEU A 146 11.01 4.35 -3.93
CA LEU A 146 10.54 3.48 -2.86
C LEU A 146 10.84 2.04 -3.25
N LYS A 147 11.61 1.30 -2.45
CA LYS A 147 11.92 -0.11 -2.70
C LYS A 147 11.26 -0.98 -1.63
N PRO A 148 10.09 -1.58 -1.90
CA PRO A 148 9.47 -2.56 -1.00
C PRO A 148 10.35 -3.80 -0.78
N GLU A 149 10.19 -4.43 0.37
CA GLU A 149 10.74 -5.74 0.65
C GLU A 149 10.19 -6.77 -0.35
N LYS A 150 11.06 -7.68 -0.80
CA LYS A 150 10.70 -8.80 -1.71
C LYS A 150 10.13 -8.35 -3.05
N LEU A 151 10.51 -7.17 -3.53
CA LEU A 151 10.17 -6.75 -4.87
C LEU A 151 10.76 -7.73 -5.90
N PRO A 152 10.00 -8.17 -6.91
CA PRO A 152 10.52 -9.03 -7.97
C PRO A 152 11.75 -8.42 -8.65
N ALA A 153 12.72 -9.27 -9.03
CA ALA A 153 14.01 -8.81 -9.56
C ALA A 153 13.90 -7.86 -10.77
N GLN A 154 12.82 -7.98 -11.56
CA GLN A 154 12.58 -7.07 -12.69
C GLN A 154 12.38 -5.60 -12.29
N TYR A 155 12.03 -5.34 -11.03
CA TYR A 155 11.85 -3.99 -10.47
C TYR A 155 13.03 -3.57 -9.58
N GLY A 156 14.21 -4.19 -9.74
CA GLY A 156 15.30 -4.20 -8.75
C GLY A 156 15.75 -2.87 -8.14
N GLN A 157 15.51 -1.73 -8.79
CA GLN A 157 15.80 -0.39 -8.25
C GLN A 157 14.69 0.20 -7.38
N GLY A 158 13.55 -0.48 -7.25
CA GLY A 158 12.34 0.05 -6.63
C GLY A 158 11.43 0.76 -7.62
N ILE A 159 10.46 1.47 -7.06
CA ILE A 159 9.44 2.22 -7.80
C ILE A 159 9.83 3.69 -7.71
N GLN A 160 10.14 4.27 -8.87
CA GLN A 160 10.53 5.67 -9.01
C GLN A 160 9.32 6.54 -9.29
N LEU A 161 9.27 7.69 -8.63
CA LEU A 161 8.25 8.71 -8.78
C LEU A 161 8.92 10.06 -8.97
N ASP A 162 8.68 10.67 -10.13
CA ASP A 162 9.20 11.99 -10.46
C ASP A 162 8.09 13.03 -10.36
N ILE A 163 8.24 13.98 -9.45
CA ILE A 163 7.21 14.96 -9.11
C ILE A 163 7.79 16.37 -9.16
N ALA A 164 7.24 17.20 -10.03
CA ALA A 164 7.63 18.61 -10.09
C ALA A 164 7.01 19.44 -8.95
N LEU A 165 7.78 20.36 -8.39
CA LEU A 165 7.33 21.38 -7.44
C LEU A 165 6.40 22.36 -8.16
N ARG A 166 5.12 22.02 -8.19
CA ARG A 166 4.14 22.72 -9.01
C ARG A 166 3.97 24.19 -8.61
N LYS A 167 3.87 24.51 -7.31
CA LYS A 167 3.61 25.88 -6.85
C LYS A 167 4.68 26.89 -7.27
N PRO A 168 6.00 26.67 -7.05
CA PRO A 168 7.03 27.59 -7.52
C PRO A 168 7.08 27.67 -9.05
N LEU A 169 6.90 26.55 -9.76
CA LEU A 169 6.83 26.52 -11.22
C LEU A 169 5.73 27.44 -11.79
N TRP A 170 4.51 27.36 -11.24
CA TRP A 170 3.43 28.25 -11.67
C TRP A 170 3.73 29.71 -11.35
N GLN A 171 4.36 29.99 -10.22
CA GLN A 171 4.69 31.36 -9.84
C GLN A 171 5.76 31.96 -10.75
N GLN A 172 6.77 31.18 -11.15
CA GLN A 172 7.74 31.60 -12.17
C GLN A 172 7.08 31.85 -13.52
N ALA A 173 6.18 30.96 -13.95
CA ALA A 173 5.45 31.13 -15.21
C ALA A 173 4.62 32.42 -15.21
N LEU A 174 3.90 32.72 -14.12
CA LEU A 174 3.14 33.97 -13.98
C LEU A 174 4.05 35.21 -14.03
N ASN A 175 5.19 35.17 -13.33
CA ASN A 175 6.14 36.28 -13.30
C ASN A 175 6.77 36.53 -14.69
N SER A 176 7.07 35.45 -15.44
CA SER A 176 7.62 35.56 -16.80
C SER A 176 6.66 36.20 -17.82
N GLN A 177 5.35 36.09 -17.59
CA GLN A 177 4.33 36.74 -18.44
C GLN A 177 4.14 38.23 -18.13
N GLN A 178 4.64 38.71 -16.98
CA GLN A 178 4.49 40.09 -16.54
C GLN A 178 5.68 40.99 -16.91
N ASN A 179 6.79 40.42 -17.38
CA ASN A 179 7.97 41.14 -17.88
C ASN A 179 8.33 40.62 -19.29
N PRO A 180 7.73 41.16 -20.37
CA PRO A 180 8.08 40.81 -21.74
C PRO A 180 9.47 41.29 -22.15
#